data_AF-A0AA38KU28-F1
#
_entry.id   AF-A0AA38KU28-F1
#
_cell.length_a   1.000
_cell.length_b   1.000
_cell.length_c   1.000
_cell.angle_alpha   90.00
_cell.angle_beta   90.00
_cell.angle_gamma   90.00
#
_symmetry.space_group_name_H-M   'P 1'
#
loop_
_entity.id
_entity.type
_entity.pdbx_description
1 polymer ?
#
loop_
_entity_poly.entity_id
_entity_poly.type
_entity_poly.pdbx_seq_one_letter_code
_entity_poly.pdbx_strand_id
1 'polypeptide(L)'
;MQQAAPSRKPITKPLPVFDVGKDYELLYPLGEGAYGQVVAALHKPTRRRVAIKKVLPFEHTIFCLRTLREVKLLKYFSESCVNGNIISILDMIKPQSLDSFKELYFVQELMQTDLHKVIRTQQLSDDHAQYFIYQTLRALKTIHSADLVHRDLKPANLLVNANCDLKVCDFGLARSVHPTTCEASTGGRVMTEYVATRWYRAPENMLSYNMYTKAIDMWAVGCILGELISGRPLFPGRDYRHQLELVLHVIGTPTLEEFHAITARRAREYLRSMPIRKKQNFKALFPLASADAIDFLQKTLTFDPKSRMTAEEALAHPYVAAYHDVEDEPLAPPLDPNYFEFDVSKEQLSRQQLKEILYEEVVSFESGIKTVV
;
A
#
# COMPACT_ATOMS: atom_id res chain seq x y z
N MET A 1 -14.66 37.77 -40.84
CA MET A 1 -14.06 36.43 -40.95
C MET A 1 -13.24 36.18 -39.69
N GLN A 2 -13.83 35.53 -38.67
CA GLN A 2 -13.08 35.06 -37.50
C GLN A 2 -12.41 33.73 -37.87
N GLN A 3 -11.08 33.70 -37.88
CA GLN A 3 -10.32 32.47 -38.05
C GLN A 3 -10.44 31.64 -36.76
N ALA A 4 -11.01 30.44 -36.88
CA ALA A 4 -11.02 29.46 -35.82
C ALA A 4 -9.60 28.98 -35.52
N ALA A 5 -9.20 29.01 -34.25
CA ALA A 5 -7.93 28.45 -33.80
C ALA A 5 -7.93 26.92 -34.00
N PRO A 6 -6.80 26.31 -34.41
CA PRO A 6 -6.74 24.87 -34.64
C PRO A 6 -6.88 24.11 -33.32
N SER A 7 -7.90 23.25 -33.26
CA SER A 7 -8.09 22.24 -32.21
C SER A 7 -6.84 21.36 -32.10
N ARG A 8 -6.04 21.55 -31.05
CA ARG A 8 -4.96 20.63 -30.67
C ARG A 8 -5.55 19.27 -30.33
N LYS A 9 -5.39 18.28 -31.22
CA LYS A 9 -5.63 16.87 -30.88
C LYS A 9 -4.73 16.53 -29.68
N PRO A 10 -5.25 15.92 -28.60
CA PRO A 10 -4.41 15.50 -27.49
C PRO A 10 -3.39 14.49 -28.01
N ILE A 11 -2.11 14.75 -27.76
CA ILE A 11 -1.01 13.83 -28.07
C ILE A 11 -1.18 12.63 -27.13
N THR A 12 -1.86 11.58 -27.60
CA THR A 12 -1.95 10.31 -26.88
C THR A 12 -0.57 9.65 -26.95
N LYS A 13 0.09 9.49 -25.80
CA LYS A 13 1.30 8.67 -25.71
C LYS A 13 1.04 7.30 -26.39
N PRO A 14 1.97 6.78 -27.21
CA PRO A 14 1.81 5.47 -27.81
C PRO A 14 1.59 4.42 -26.73
N LEU A 15 0.66 3.50 -26.96
CA LEU A 15 0.42 2.39 -26.03
C LEU A 15 1.68 1.53 -25.93
N PRO A 16 2.08 1.14 -24.72
CA PRO A 16 3.16 0.19 -24.54
C PRO A 16 2.84 -1.18 -25.16
N VAL A 17 3.88 -1.93 -25.54
CA VAL A 17 3.72 -3.27 -26.13
C VAL A 17 3.38 -4.28 -25.03
N PHE A 18 2.18 -4.85 -25.15
CA PHE A 18 1.58 -5.80 -24.22
C PHE A 18 1.15 -7.05 -25.01
N ASP A 19 1.68 -8.21 -24.66
CA ASP A 19 1.23 -9.50 -25.21
C ASP A 19 0.14 -10.07 -24.32
N VAL A 20 -1.10 -9.67 -24.59
CA VAL A 20 -2.27 -9.99 -23.75
C VAL A 20 -3.25 -10.96 -24.43
N GLY A 21 -2.84 -11.55 -25.55
CA GLY A 21 -3.71 -12.42 -26.34
C GLY A 21 -4.88 -11.69 -27.02
N LYS A 22 -5.78 -12.48 -27.62
CA LYS A 22 -6.87 -11.95 -28.45
C LYS A 22 -8.09 -11.49 -27.66
N ASP A 23 -8.23 -11.81 -26.38
CA ASP A 23 -9.45 -11.53 -25.62
C ASP A 23 -9.47 -10.13 -25.00
N TYR A 24 -8.31 -9.46 -24.96
CA TYR A 24 -8.17 -8.11 -24.43
C TYR A 24 -7.88 -7.10 -25.54
N GLU A 25 -8.59 -5.98 -25.50
CA GLU A 25 -8.34 -4.79 -26.32
C GLU A 25 -7.75 -3.69 -25.44
N LEU A 26 -6.52 -3.26 -25.72
CA LEU A 26 -5.85 -2.20 -24.97
C LEU A 26 -6.47 -0.84 -25.30
N LEU A 27 -6.72 -0.02 -24.27
CA LEU A 27 -7.39 1.28 -24.42
C LEU A 27 -6.40 2.43 -24.23
N TYR A 28 -6.00 2.72 -22.99
CA TYR A 28 -5.15 3.87 -22.66
C TYR A 28 -4.26 3.56 -21.44
N PRO A 29 -3.08 4.18 -21.31
CA PRO A 29 -2.23 4.00 -20.14
C PRO A 29 -2.83 4.63 -18.88
N LEU A 30 -2.70 3.95 -17.74
CA LEU A 30 -3.16 4.42 -16.43
C LEU A 30 -2.00 4.93 -15.56
N GLY A 31 -0.84 4.27 -15.65
CA GLY A 31 0.34 4.65 -14.87
C GLY A 31 1.55 3.77 -15.14
N GLU A 32 2.70 4.25 -14.67
CA GLU A 32 3.97 3.54 -14.69
C GLU A 32 4.50 3.54 -13.25
N GLY A 33 4.87 2.37 -12.75
CA GLY A 33 5.44 2.17 -11.42
C GLY A 33 6.88 1.67 -11.49
N ALA A 34 7.51 1.49 -10.34
CA ALA A 34 8.92 1.10 -10.23
C ALA A 34 9.25 -0.29 -10.84
N TYR A 35 8.24 -1.11 -11.13
CA TYR A 35 8.42 -2.49 -11.61
C TYR A 35 7.43 -2.88 -12.71
N GLY A 36 6.69 -1.93 -13.28
CA GLY A 36 5.67 -2.26 -14.28
C GLY A 36 4.87 -1.11 -14.86
N GLN A 37 4.08 -1.42 -15.87
CA GLN A 37 3.19 -0.49 -16.57
C GLN A 37 1.75 -0.98 -16.43
N VAL A 38 0.81 -0.05 -16.28
CA VAL A 38 -0.61 -0.36 -16.14
C VAL A 38 -1.40 0.31 -17.25
N VAL A 39 -2.23 -0.48 -17.94
CA VAL A 39 -3.10 -0.01 -19.02
C VAL A 39 -4.55 -0.38 -18.75
N ALA A 40 -5.48 0.50 -19.10
CA ALA A 40 -6.88 0.14 -19.19
C ALA A 40 -7.09 -0.74 -20.43
N ALA A 41 -7.89 -1.79 -20.29
CA ALA A 41 -8.25 -2.68 -21.37
C ALA A 41 -9.73 -3.07 -21.31
N LEU A 42 -10.25 -3.57 -22.42
CA LEU A 42 -11.58 -4.15 -22.54
C LEU A 42 -11.44 -5.66 -22.72
N HIS A 43 -11.98 -6.44 -21.78
CA HIS A 43 -12.12 -7.88 -21.98
C HIS A 43 -13.30 -8.12 -22.94
N LYS A 44 -12.98 -8.39 -24.22
CA LYS A 44 -13.95 -8.42 -25.32
C LYS A 44 -15.10 -9.40 -25.11
N PRO A 45 -14.88 -10.64 -24.62
CA PRO A 45 -15.98 -11.60 -24.42
C PRO A 45 -17.05 -11.10 -23.44
N THR A 46 -16.64 -10.51 -22.32
CA THR A 46 -17.57 -10.03 -21.27
C THR A 46 -17.95 -8.56 -21.41
N ARG A 47 -17.30 -7.83 -22.32
CA ARG A 47 -17.37 -6.36 -22.42
C ARG A 47 -16.98 -5.61 -21.13
N ARG A 48 -16.33 -6.29 -20.16
CA ARG A 48 -15.87 -5.70 -18.91
C ARG A 48 -14.60 -4.87 -19.15
N ARG A 49 -14.56 -3.66 -18.61
CA ARG A 49 -13.33 -2.87 -18.54
C ARG A 49 -12.49 -3.31 -17.35
N VAL A 50 -11.18 -3.42 -17.57
CA VAL A 50 -10.20 -3.94 -16.63
C VAL A 50 -8.92 -3.11 -16.66
N ALA A 51 -8.07 -3.27 -15.66
CA ALA A 51 -6.69 -2.80 -15.69
C ALA A 51 -5.76 -4.01 -15.90
N ILE A 52 -4.79 -3.91 -16.82
CA ILE A 52 -3.76 -4.93 -17.02
C ILE A 52 -2.44 -4.35 -16.54
N LYS A 53 -1.84 -5.00 -15.55
CA LYS A 53 -0.52 -4.65 -15.01
C LYS A 53 0.53 -5.59 -15.61
N LYS A 54 1.46 -5.02 -16.39
CA LYS A 54 2.65 -5.70 -16.91
C LYS A 54 3.80 -5.51 -15.94
N VAL A 55 4.45 -6.61 -15.55
CA VAL A 55 5.59 -6.63 -14.63
C VAL A 55 6.77 -7.37 -15.28
N LEU A 56 7.99 -6.86 -15.05
CA LEU A 56 9.25 -7.50 -15.47
C LEU A 56 9.99 -8.03 -14.22
N PRO A 57 9.55 -9.16 -13.63
CA PRO A 57 10.01 -9.57 -12.31
C PRO A 57 11.45 -10.10 -12.30
N PHE A 58 11.92 -10.67 -13.42
CA PHE A 58 13.13 -11.51 -13.46
C PHE A 58 14.46 -10.74 -13.60
N GLU A 59 14.42 -9.41 -13.72
CA GLU A 59 15.62 -8.58 -13.80
C GLU A 59 16.45 -8.67 -12.51
N HIS A 60 15.77 -8.58 -11.36
CA HIS A 60 16.39 -8.60 -10.04
C HIS A 60 15.63 -9.51 -9.07
N THR A 61 16.35 -10.27 -8.23
CA THR A 61 15.76 -11.16 -7.21
C THR A 61 14.75 -10.44 -6.31
N ILE A 62 15.01 -9.18 -5.96
CA ILE A 62 14.10 -8.37 -5.14
C ILE A 62 12.75 -8.15 -5.86
N PHE A 63 12.76 -7.94 -7.17
CA PHE A 63 11.55 -7.75 -7.98
C PHE A 63 10.76 -9.06 -8.11
N CYS A 64 11.43 -10.20 -8.31
CA CYS A 64 10.79 -11.52 -8.23
C CYS A 64 10.06 -11.70 -6.91
N LEU A 65 10.75 -11.48 -5.78
CA LEU A 65 10.17 -11.69 -4.46
C LEU A 65 8.99 -10.73 -4.19
N ARG A 66 9.07 -9.47 -4.63
CA ARG A 66 7.95 -8.52 -4.53
C ARG A 66 6.75 -8.97 -5.35
N THR A 67 6.99 -9.41 -6.58
CA THR A 67 5.94 -9.87 -7.49
C THR A 67 5.28 -11.14 -6.95
N LEU A 68 6.07 -12.09 -6.47
CA LEU A 68 5.57 -13.33 -5.88
C LEU A 68 4.70 -13.06 -4.64
N ARG A 69 5.13 -12.15 -3.74
CA ARG A 69 4.30 -11.71 -2.61
C ARG A 69 2.98 -11.11 -3.06
N GLU A 70 3.03 -10.17 -4.00
CA GLU A 70 1.83 -9.50 -4.50
C GLU A 70 0.85 -10.50 -5.10
N VAL A 71 1.33 -11.41 -5.96
CA VAL A 71 0.51 -12.46 -6.57
C VAL A 71 -0.12 -13.37 -5.52
N LYS A 72 0.67 -13.94 -4.61
CA LYS A 72 0.15 -14.85 -3.58
C LYS A 72 -0.88 -14.15 -2.68
N LEU A 73 -0.57 -12.96 -2.19
CA LEU A 73 -1.48 -12.21 -1.32
C LEU A 73 -2.79 -11.83 -2.00
N LEU A 74 -2.74 -11.37 -3.24
CA LEU A 74 -3.95 -11.01 -3.96
C LEU A 74 -4.81 -12.23 -4.31
N LYS A 75 -4.19 -13.38 -4.61
CA LYS A 75 -4.90 -14.68 -4.72
C LYS A 75 -5.59 -15.03 -3.41
N TYR A 76 -4.84 -15.00 -2.31
CA TYR A 76 -5.35 -15.29 -0.98
C TYR A 76 -6.54 -14.41 -0.60
N PHE A 77 -6.47 -13.08 -0.78
CA PHE A 77 -7.61 -12.21 -0.49
C PHE A 77 -8.80 -12.49 -1.43
N SER A 78 -8.56 -12.78 -2.70
CA SER A 78 -9.64 -13.08 -3.65
C SER A 78 -10.37 -14.40 -3.33
N GLU A 79 -9.66 -15.38 -2.76
CA GLU A 79 -10.19 -16.72 -2.44
C GLU A 79 -10.74 -16.84 -1.02
N SER A 80 -10.06 -16.24 -0.03
CA SER A 80 -10.30 -16.48 1.39
C SER A 80 -11.15 -15.41 2.07
N CYS A 81 -11.17 -14.17 1.56
CA CYS A 81 -11.93 -13.08 2.15
C CYS A 81 -12.17 -11.93 1.15
N VAL A 82 -13.37 -11.89 0.57
CA VAL A 82 -13.73 -10.84 -0.39
C VAL A 82 -13.99 -9.52 0.35
N ASN A 83 -12.97 -8.67 0.43
CA ASN A 83 -13.10 -7.29 0.91
C ASN A 83 -13.13 -6.31 -0.27
N GLY A 84 -14.23 -5.58 -0.40
CA GLY A 84 -14.42 -4.56 -1.45
C GLY A 84 -13.35 -3.46 -1.52
N ASN A 85 -12.59 -3.22 -0.44
CA ASN A 85 -11.54 -2.22 -0.35
C ASN A 85 -10.11 -2.76 -0.54
N ILE A 86 -9.96 -4.02 -0.96
CA ILE A 86 -8.68 -4.58 -1.44
C ILE A 86 -8.83 -4.83 -2.94
N ILE A 87 -7.82 -4.47 -3.73
CA ILE A 87 -7.85 -4.71 -5.19
C ILE A 87 -7.89 -6.22 -5.46
N SER A 88 -8.78 -6.69 -6.32
CA SER A 88 -8.82 -8.11 -6.71
C SER A 88 -8.03 -8.39 -7.99
N ILE A 89 -7.46 -9.60 -8.09
CA ILE A 89 -7.02 -10.15 -9.37
C ILE A 89 -8.19 -10.87 -10.01
N LEU A 90 -8.52 -10.48 -11.24
CA LEU A 90 -9.60 -11.03 -12.03
C LEU A 90 -9.11 -12.14 -12.96
N ASP A 91 -7.91 -11.99 -13.52
CA ASP A 91 -7.31 -12.93 -14.46
C ASP A 91 -5.79 -12.85 -14.44
N MET A 92 -5.10 -13.88 -14.92
CA MET A 92 -3.67 -13.87 -15.19
C MET A 92 -3.38 -14.45 -16.56
N ILE A 93 -2.57 -13.75 -17.34
CA ILE A 93 -2.23 -14.20 -18.69
C ILE A 93 -1.17 -15.27 -18.59
N LYS A 94 -1.55 -16.49 -18.97
CA LYS A 94 -0.70 -17.67 -18.84
C LYS A 94 0.42 -17.63 -19.89
N PRO A 95 1.70 -17.70 -19.48
CA PRO A 95 2.80 -17.89 -20.43
C PRO A 95 2.67 -19.23 -21.15
N GLN A 96 3.19 -19.32 -22.39
CA GLN A 96 3.13 -20.55 -23.19
C GLN A 96 3.97 -21.69 -22.59
N SER A 97 5.12 -21.32 -22.01
CA SER A 97 6.04 -22.22 -21.33
C SER A 97 6.88 -21.47 -20.31
N LEU A 98 7.51 -22.19 -19.38
CA LEU A 98 8.46 -21.63 -18.41
C LEU A 98 9.59 -20.86 -19.12
N ASP A 99 10.08 -21.35 -20.25
CA ASP A 99 11.15 -20.70 -21.02
C ASP A 99 10.71 -19.34 -21.59
N SER A 100 9.47 -19.27 -22.10
CA SER A 100 8.87 -18.04 -22.62
C SER A 100 8.48 -17.03 -21.54
N PHE A 101 8.40 -17.44 -20.27
CA PHE A 101 7.95 -16.60 -19.16
C PHE A 101 8.99 -15.54 -18.78
N LYS A 102 8.90 -14.37 -19.43
CA LYS A 102 9.81 -13.22 -19.24
C LYS A 102 9.13 -12.04 -18.56
N GLU A 103 7.83 -11.96 -18.71
CA GLU A 103 6.98 -10.90 -18.21
C GLU A 103 5.70 -11.51 -17.64
N LEU A 104 5.14 -10.83 -16.65
CA LEU A 104 3.91 -11.23 -15.99
C LEU A 104 2.83 -10.20 -16.30
N TYR A 105 1.64 -10.69 -16.62
CA TYR A 105 0.45 -9.87 -16.76
C TYR A 105 -0.65 -10.41 -15.83
N PHE A 106 -1.09 -9.58 -14.91
CA PHE A 106 -2.31 -9.86 -14.16
C PHE A 106 -3.32 -8.74 -14.37
N VAL A 107 -4.58 -9.16 -14.47
CA VAL A 107 -5.75 -8.35 -14.80
C VAL A 107 -6.47 -8.05 -13.50
N GLN A 108 -6.79 -6.79 -13.27
CA GLN A 108 -7.38 -6.29 -12.03
C GLN A 108 -8.61 -5.46 -12.33
N GLU A 109 -9.34 -5.11 -11.28
CA GLU A 109 -10.42 -4.14 -11.36
C GLU A 109 -9.90 -2.79 -11.88
N LEU A 110 -10.66 -2.17 -12.79
CA LEU A 110 -10.31 -0.86 -13.31
C LEU A 110 -10.70 0.23 -12.31
N MET A 111 -9.71 0.95 -11.80
CA MET A 111 -9.91 2.16 -11.00
C MET A 111 -9.49 3.39 -11.81
N GLN A 112 -10.22 4.50 -11.68
CA GLN A 112 -10.01 5.71 -12.49
C GLN A 112 -8.70 6.41 -12.15
N THR A 113 -8.36 6.46 -10.86
CA THR A 113 -7.22 7.25 -10.38
C THR A 113 -6.71 6.73 -9.04
N ASP A 114 -5.78 7.46 -8.43
CA ASP A 114 -5.23 7.22 -7.10
C ASP A 114 -5.48 8.43 -6.20
N LEU A 115 -5.53 8.21 -4.88
CA LEU A 115 -5.83 9.25 -3.90
C LEU A 115 -4.79 10.38 -3.92
N HIS A 116 -3.54 10.08 -4.30
CA HIS A 116 -2.49 11.09 -4.47
C HIS A 116 -2.83 12.13 -5.55
N LYS A 117 -3.39 11.70 -6.69
CA LYS A 117 -3.89 12.63 -7.72
C LYS A 117 -5.16 13.35 -7.26
N VAL A 118 -6.06 12.66 -6.55
CA VAL A 118 -7.30 13.26 -6.05
C VAL A 118 -6.99 14.43 -5.11
N ILE A 119 -6.14 14.21 -4.09
CA ILE A 119 -5.74 15.23 -3.10
C ILE A 119 -5.18 16.50 -3.76
N ARG A 120 -4.46 16.37 -4.89
CA ARG A 120 -3.83 17.51 -5.58
C ARG A 120 -4.75 18.25 -6.53
N THR A 121 -5.81 17.62 -6.99
CA THR A 121 -6.63 18.14 -8.11
C THR A 121 -8.06 18.47 -7.71
N GLN A 122 -8.55 17.91 -6.60
CA GLN A 122 -9.90 18.09 -6.11
C GLN A 122 -9.89 18.79 -4.75
N GLN A 123 -10.96 19.53 -4.46
CA GLN A 123 -11.25 20.00 -3.10
C GLN A 123 -12.03 18.91 -2.37
N LEU A 124 -11.45 18.37 -1.30
CA LEU A 124 -12.06 17.32 -0.50
C LEU A 124 -12.72 17.93 0.73
N SER A 125 -13.95 17.50 1.04
CA SER A 125 -14.62 17.81 2.31
C SER A 125 -14.16 16.85 3.41
N ASP A 126 -14.51 17.15 4.67
CA ASP A 126 -14.27 16.23 5.79
C ASP A 126 -14.99 14.89 5.56
N ASP A 127 -16.23 14.89 5.04
CA ASP A 127 -16.97 13.67 4.70
C ASP A 127 -16.20 12.77 3.71
N HIS A 128 -15.55 13.36 2.70
CA HIS A 128 -14.71 12.59 1.76
C HIS A 128 -13.49 12.00 2.50
N ALA A 129 -12.84 12.79 3.36
CA ALA A 129 -11.71 12.31 4.14
C ALA A 129 -12.10 11.17 5.09
N GLN A 130 -13.21 11.31 5.82
CA GLN A 130 -13.79 10.28 6.67
C GLN A 130 -14.07 9.00 5.89
N TYR A 131 -14.71 9.11 4.72
CA TYR A 131 -15.06 7.94 3.92
C TYR A 131 -13.83 7.21 3.36
N PHE A 132 -12.81 7.94 2.90
CA PHE A 132 -11.56 7.32 2.46
C PHE A 132 -10.78 6.68 3.61
N ILE A 133 -10.76 7.29 4.79
CA ILE A 133 -10.13 6.70 5.97
C ILE A 133 -10.88 5.46 6.43
N TYR A 134 -12.20 5.50 6.52
CA TYR A 134 -13.02 4.33 6.83
C TYR A 134 -12.72 3.15 5.88
N GLN A 135 -12.75 3.38 4.57
CA GLN A 135 -12.47 2.33 3.57
C GLN A 135 -11.03 1.78 3.68
N THR A 136 -10.07 2.65 4.00
CA THR A 136 -8.68 2.23 4.25
C THR A 136 -8.60 1.35 5.50
N LEU A 137 -9.26 1.73 6.59
CA LEU A 137 -9.30 0.96 7.83
C LEU A 137 -10.03 -0.38 7.66
N ARG A 138 -11.12 -0.40 6.90
CA ARG A 138 -11.87 -1.61 6.54
C ARG A 138 -10.98 -2.62 5.80
N ALA A 139 -10.14 -2.16 4.86
CA ALA A 139 -9.13 -3.00 4.24
C ALA A 139 -8.05 -3.46 5.24
N LEU A 140 -7.57 -2.56 6.11
CA LEU A 140 -6.54 -2.90 7.09
C LEU A 140 -7.01 -3.89 8.15
N LYS A 141 -8.26 -3.84 8.60
CA LYS A 141 -8.82 -4.84 9.51
C LYS A 141 -8.67 -6.25 8.93
N THR A 142 -9.03 -6.43 7.65
CA THR A 142 -8.83 -7.71 6.94
C THR A 142 -7.36 -8.10 6.80
N ILE A 143 -6.49 -7.17 6.40
CA ILE A 143 -5.06 -7.43 6.23
C ILE A 143 -4.43 -7.82 7.59
N HIS A 144 -4.72 -7.04 8.63
CA HIS A 144 -4.18 -7.20 9.96
C HIS A 144 -4.72 -8.44 10.67
N SER A 145 -5.95 -8.88 10.41
CA SER A 145 -6.48 -10.12 10.98
C SER A 145 -5.78 -11.38 10.43
N ALA A 146 -5.22 -11.30 9.22
CA ALA A 146 -4.38 -12.35 8.62
C ALA A 146 -2.90 -12.29 9.09
N ASP A 147 -2.61 -11.50 10.12
CA ASP A 147 -1.25 -11.21 10.61
C ASP A 147 -0.30 -10.66 9.55
N LEU A 148 -0.84 -9.86 8.64
CA LEU A 148 -0.08 -9.14 7.62
C LEU A 148 0.05 -7.66 7.96
N VAL A 149 1.11 -7.07 7.44
CA VAL A 149 1.31 -5.62 7.36
C VAL A 149 1.62 -5.22 5.93
N HIS A 150 1.06 -4.10 5.47
CA HIS A 150 1.24 -3.62 4.10
C HIS A 150 2.61 -2.95 3.90
N ARG A 151 3.07 -2.14 4.88
CA ARG A 151 4.40 -1.49 4.93
C ARG A 151 4.67 -0.38 3.91
N ASP A 152 3.73 -0.07 3.02
CA ASP A 152 3.88 0.96 1.98
C ASP A 152 2.54 1.65 1.69
N LEU A 153 1.71 1.84 2.71
CA LEU A 153 0.51 2.66 2.59
C LEU A 153 0.89 4.11 2.34
N LYS A 154 0.28 4.66 1.30
CA LYS A 154 0.41 6.05 0.85
C LYS A 154 -0.73 6.34 -0.13
N PRO A 155 -1.09 7.61 -0.37
CA PRO A 155 -2.19 7.95 -1.25
C PRO A 155 -2.04 7.40 -2.69
N ALA A 156 -0.82 7.17 -3.17
CA ALA A 156 -0.58 6.56 -4.49
C ALA A 156 -0.93 5.06 -4.57
N ASN A 157 -1.03 4.37 -3.43
CA ASN A 157 -1.39 2.96 -3.32
C ASN A 157 -2.86 2.77 -2.88
N LEU A 158 -3.63 3.86 -2.86
CA LEU A 158 -5.08 3.87 -2.59
C LEU A 158 -5.78 4.28 -3.88
N LEU A 159 -6.26 3.31 -4.64
CA LEU A 159 -6.95 3.53 -5.90
C LEU A 159 -8.38 4.00 -5.65
N VAL A 160 -8.87 4.93 -6.45
CA VAL A 160 -10.18 5.56 -6.26
C VAL A 160 -10.95 5.65 -7.58
N ASN A 161 -12.27 5.44 -7.52
CA ASN A 161 -13.18 5.60 -8.64
C ASN A 161 -14.08 6.85 -8.51
N ALA A 162 -14.92 7.12 -9.52
CA ALA A 162 -15.82 8.28 -9.53
C ALA A 162 -16.93 8.25 -8.46
N ASN A 163 -17.20 7.08 -7.86
CA ASN A 163 -18.14 6.91 -6.76
C ASN A 163 -17.47 7.06 -5.38
N CYS A 164 -16.18 7.41 -5.36
CA CYS A 164 -15.35 7.42 -4.15
C CYS A 164 -15.11 6.03 -3.52
N ASP A 165 -15.33 4.95 -4.26
CA ASP A 165 -14.89 3.62 -3.80
C ASP A 165 -13.37 3.57 -3.82
N LEU A 166 -12.78 3.09 -2.74
CA LEU A 166 -11.34 3.00 -2.52
C LEU A 166 -10.89 1.56 -2.46
N LYS A 167 -9.77 1.25 -3.13
CA LYS A 167 -9.11 -0.05 -3.07
C LYS A 167 -7.62 0.08 -2.78
N VAL A 168 -7.15 -0.63 -1.77
CA VAL A 168 -5.72 -0.75 -1.43
C VAL A 168 -5.04 -1.67 -2.46
N CYS A 169 -3.88 -1.25 -2.96
CA CYS A 169 -3.06 -2.02 -3.91
C CYS A 169 -1.57 -2.02 -3.56
N ASP A 170 -0.76 -2.79 -4.30
CA ASP A 170 0.70 -2.89 -4.16
C ASP A 170 1.17 -3.59 -2.87
N PHE A 171 0.91 -4.89 -2.80
CA PHE A 171 1.33 -5.76 -1.69
C PHE A 171 2.78 -6.25 -1.81
N GLY A 172 3.57 -5.69 -2.73
CA GLY A 172 4.94 -6.15 -2.99
C GLY A 172 5.85 -6.02 -1.76
N LEU A 173 5.57 -5.08 -0.85
CA LEU A 173 6.34 -4.87 0.39
C LEU A 173 5.73 -5.51 1.63
N ALA A 174 4.54 -6.11 1.51
CA ALA A 174 3.83 -6.70 2.63
C ALA A 174 4.61 -7.84 3.28
N ARG A 175 4.39 -8.08 4.58
CA ARG A 175 5.04 -9.14 5.37
C ARG A 175 4.10 -9.70 6.41
N SER A 176 4.32 -10.97 6.76
CA SER A 176 3.76 -11.56 7.98
C SER A 176 4.45 -10.95 9.20
N VAL A 177 3.67 -10.69 10.25
CA VAL A 177 4.16 -10.32 11.59
C VAL A 177 4.09 -11.50 12.58
N HIS A 178 3.75 -12.70 12.09
CA HIS A 178 3.63 -13.88 12.94
C HIS A 178 4.99 -14.24 13.57
N PRO A 179 5.07 -14.50 14.89
CA PRO A 179 6.33 -14.68 15.62
C PRO A 179 7.28 -15.71 15.00
N THR A 180 6.76 -16.84 14.53
CA THR A 180 7.54 -17.91 13.89
C THR A 180 8.24 -17.46 12.59
N THR A 181 7.68 -16.49 11.88
CA THR A 181 8.28 -15.92 10.66
C THR A 181 9.24 -14.76 10.97
N CYS A 182 8.96 -14.02 12.05
CA CYS A 182 9.76 -12.90 12.50
C CYS A 182 11.16 -13.34 12.95
N GLU A 183 11.27 -14.44 13.72
CA GLU A 183 12.55 -14.95 14.23
C GLU A 183 13.54 -15.31 13.11
N ALA A 184 13.07 -15.88 12.00
CA ALA A 184 13.94 -16.25 10.88
C ALA A 184 14.38 -15.05 10.02
N SER A 185 13.64 -13.94 10.07
CA SER A 185 13.98 -12.70 9.34
C SER A 185 14.96 -11.78 10.10
N THR A 186 15.37 -12.16 11.31
CA THR A 186 16.29 -11.42 12.19
C THR A 186 17.76 -11.46 11.77
N GLY A 187 18.10 -12.13 10.66
CA GLY A 187 19.43 -12.12 10.05
C GLY A 187 19.92 -10.69 9.81
N GLY A 188 20.73 -10.20 10.75
CA GLY A 188 21.09 -8.80 10.90
C GLY A 188 21.68 -8.21 9.63
N ARG A 189 20.86 -7.48 8.87
CA ARG A 189 21.36 -6.57 7.85
C ARG A 189 20.43 -5.37 7.71
N VAL A 190 21.09 -4.22 7.67
CA VAL A 190 20.55 -2.95 7.16
C VAL A 190 19.91 -3.24 5.82
N MET A 191 18.58 -3.30 5.78
CA MET A 191 17.88 -3.41 4.52
C MET A 191 18.18 -2.14 3.74
N THR A 192 18.77 -2.38 2.57
CA THR A 192 19.25 -1.45 1.57
C THR A 192 18.33 -0.23 1.45
N GLU A 193 18.98 0.93 1.39
CA GLU A 193 18.41 2.25 1.12
C GLU A 193 17.19 2.16 0.19
N TYR A 194 16.00 2.20 0.78
CA TYR A 194 14.77 2.07 0.01
C TYR A 194 14.56 3.35 -0.80
N VAL A 195 14.71 3.25 -2.13
CA VAL A 195 14.35 4.25 -3.15
C VAL A 195 12.82 4.35 -3.27
N ALA A 196 12.14 4.61 -2.16
CA ALA A 196 10.70 4.76 -2.08
C ALA A 196 10.35 5.96 -1.19
N THR A 197 9.14 6.51 -1.38
CA THR A 197 8.62 7.64 -0.61
C THR A 197 8.65 7.33 0.88
N ARG A 198 9.48 8.06 1.63
CA ARG A 198 9.67 7.86 3.09
C ARG A 198 8.64 8.59 3.96
N TRP A 199 7.78 9.41 3.35
CA TRP A 199 6.91 10.37 4.04
C TRP A 199 5.88 9.75 4.98
N TYR A 200 5.52 8.49 4.73
CA TYR A 200 4.52 7.73 5.50
C TYR A 200 5.16 6.70 6.44
N ARG A 201 6.48 6.70 6.60
CA ARG A 201 7.17 5.75 7.47
C ARG A 201 7.06 6.17 8.94
N ALA A 202 6.71 5.21 9.78
CA ALA A 202 6.65 5.36 11.23
C ALA A 202 8.05 5.61 11.84
N PRO A 203 8.15 6.31 12.99
CA PRO A 203 9.43 6.63 13.62
C PRO A 203 10.27 5.39 13.96
N GLU A 204 9.63 4.29 14.38
CA GLU A 204 10.29 3.02 14.63
C GLU A 204 10.83 2.36 13.36
N ASN A 205 10.28 2.58 12.17
CA ASN A 205 10.90 2.08 10.94
C ASN A 205 12.25 2.78 10.66
N MET A 206 12.46 3.95 11.25
CA MET A 206 13.67 4.77 11.11
C MET A 206 14.68 4.53 12.24
N LEU A 207 14.18 4.10 13.40
CA LEU A 207 14.95 3.91 14.63
C LEU A 207 15.20 2.44 14.97
N SER A 208 14.24 1.57 14.69
CA SER A 208 14.23 0.14 14.97
C SER A 208 14.28 -0.64 13.65
N TYR A 209 15.44 -1.19 13.32
CA TYR A 209 15.63 -1.84 12.02
C TYR A 209 14.82 -3.14 11.82
N ASN A 210 14.29 -3.74 12.91
CA ASN A 210 13.83 -5.14 12.89
C ASN A 210 12.45 -5.40 13.55
N MET A 211 11.70 -4.39 14.00
CA MET A 211 10.38 -4.61 14.61
C MET A 211 9.29 -3.99 13.73
N TYR A 212 8.71 -4.80 12.84
CA TYR A 212 7.52 -4.42 12.10
C TYR A 212 6.30 -4.93 12.85
N THR A 213 5.38 -4.03 13.17
CA THR A 213 4.09 -4.35 13.78
C THR A 213 2.97 -3.73 12.95
N LYS A 214 1.72 -4.14 13.20
CA LYS A 214 0.52 -3.56 12.58
C LYS A 214 0.44 -2.03 12.76
N ALA A 215 1.05 -1.50 13.81
CA ALA A 215 1.10 -0.08 14.14
C ALA A 215 1.80 0.80 13.08
N ILE A 216 2.65 0.25 12.21
CA ILE A 216 3.32 1.03 11.16
C ILE A 216 2.34 1.46 10.06
N ASP A 217 1.35 0.62 9.76
CA ASP A 217 0.30 0.95 8.80
C ASP A 217 -0.64 1.99 9.40
N MET A 218 -0.93 1.89 10.71
CA MET A 218 -1.74 2.88 11.44
C MET A 218 -1.08 4.27 11.49
N TRP A 219 0.24 4.32 11.60
CA TRP A 219 0.98 5.57 11.42
C TRP A 219 0.77 6.17 10.02
N ALA A 220 0.84 5.33 8.98
CA ALA A 220 0.63 5.77 7.62
C ALA A 220 -0.80 6.29 7.40
N VAL A 221 -1.82 5.66 8.02
CA VAL A 221 -3.21 6.18 8.03
C VAL A 221 -3.27 7.60 8.62
N GLY A 222 -2.61 7.85 9.76
CA GLY A 222 -2.53 9.18 10.35
C GLY A 222 -1.88 10.21 9.41
N CYS A 223 -0.81 9.82 8.70
CA CYS A 223 -0.17 10.67 7.70
C CYS A 223 -1.10 10.96 6.51
N ILE A 224 -1.86 9.97 6.05
CA ILE A 224 -2.82 10.07 4.94
C ILE A 224 -3.98 10.98 5.34
N LEU A 225 -4.54 10.86 6.54
CA LEU A 225 -5.57 11.77 7.04
C LEU A 225 -5.06 13.21 7.12
N GLY A 226 -3.85 13.43 7.65
CA GLY A 226 -3.24 14.76 7.68
C GLY A 226 -3.06 15.36 6.29
N GLU A 227 -2.73 14.53 5.29
CA GLU A 227 -2.61 14.95 3.90
C GLU A 227 -3.96 15.22 3.22
N LEU A 228 -4.99 14.42 3.52
CA LEU A 228 -6.37 14.65 3.06
C LEU A 228 -6.92 15.99 3.55
N ILE A 229 -6.69 16.32 4.82
CA ILE A 229 -7.17 17.57 5.43
C ILE A 229 -6.40 18.79 4.91
N SER A 230 -5.08 18.66 4.75
CA SER A 230 -4.21 19.81 4.44
C SER A 230 -3.89 19.99 2.95
N GLY A 231 -4.22 19.00 2.12
CA GLY A 231 -3.89 18.97 0.69
C GLY A 231 -2.40 18.76 0.39
N ARG A 232 -1.57 18.47 1.40
CA ARG A 232 -0.12 18.31 1.26
C ARG A 232 0.45 17.25 2.21
N PRO A 233 1.54 16.55 1.84
CA PRO A 233 2.16 15.56 2.70
C PRO A 233 2.56 16.15 4.06
N LEU A 234 2.25 15.42 5.13
CA LEU A 234 2.53 15.88 6.50
C LEU A 234 4.02 15.90 6.83
N PHE A 235 4.77 14.90 6.36
CA PHE A 235 6.21 14.76 6.63
C PHE A 235 7.03 14.57 5.34
N PRO A 236 7.23 15.61 4.52
CA PRO A 236 7.97 15.51 3.26
C PRO A 236 9.50 15.48 3.44
N GLY A 237 10.02 14.47 4.13
CA GLY A 237 11.45 14.34 4.42
C GLY A 237 12.31 14.06 3.18
N ARG A 238 13.47 14.73 3.13
CA ARG A 238 14.43 14.67 2.00
C ARG A 238 15.37 13.47 2.11
N ASP A 239 15.66 13.09 3.34
CA ASP A 239 16.50 11.96 3.74
C ASP A 239 15.98 11.42 5.09
N TYR A 240 16.63 10.39 5.63
CA TYR A 240 16.23 9.79 6.91
C TYR A 240 16.29 10.77 8.09
N ARG A 241 17.27 11.67 8.13
CA ARG A 241 17.42 12.63 9.21
C ARG A 241 16.32 13.67 9.17
N HIS A 242 16.12 14.27 8.00
CA HIS A 242 15.10 15.29 7.80
C HIS A 242 13.70 14.73 8.05
N GLN A 243 13.42 13.49 7.61
CA GLN A 243 12.14 12.84 7.87
C GLN A 243 11.87 12.72 9.38
N LEU A 244 12.83 12.28 10.18
CA LEU A 244 12.63 12.11 11.61
C LEU A 244 12.52 13.46 12.31
N GLU A 245 13.29 14.47 11.87
CA GLU A 245 13.15 15.83 12.37
C GLU A 245 11.75 16.39 12.17
N LEU A 246 11.16 16.22 10.97
CA LEU A 246 9.79 16.65 10.69
C LEU A 246 8.76 15.93 11.57
N VAL A 247 8.94 14.63 11.76
CA VAL A 247 8.10 13.83 12.66
C VAL A 247 8.16 14.38 14.09
N LEU A 248 9.35 14.48 14.67
CA LEU A 248 9.53 14.96 16.05
C LEU A 248 9.15 16.44 16.21
N HIS A 249 9.18 17.23 15.15
CA HIS A 249 8.68 18.61 15.17
C HIS A 249 7.18 18.67 15.43
N VAL A 250 6.40 17.69 14.96
CA VAL A 250 4.94 17.64 15.15
C VAL A 250 4.57 16.86 16.41
N ILE A 251 5.06 15.62 16.56
CA ILE A 251 4.65 14.74 17.66
C ILE A 251 5.44 14.99 18.96
N GLY A 252 6.52 15.77 18.89
CA GLY A 252 7.45 15.99 19.99
C GLY A 252 8.56 14.94 20.07
N THR A 253 9.59 15.20 20.88
CA THR A 253 10.58 14.18 21.22
C THR A 253 9.98 13.13 22.16
N PRO A 254 10.44 11.86 22.08
CA PRO A 254 9.93 10.80 22.95
C PRO A 254 10.08 11.16 24.42
N THR A 255 9.12 10.71 25.23
CA THR A 255 9.21 10.75 26.68
C THR A 255 10.40 9.91 27.17
N LEU A 256 10.77 10.08 28.44
CA LEU A 256 11.88 9.31 29.01
C LEU A 256 11.61 7.80 28.97
N GLU A 257 10.36 7.39 29.25
CA GLU A 257 9.92 6.00 29.17
C GLU A 257 10.04 5.44 27.74
N GLU A 258 9.48 6.14 26.76
CA GLU A 258 9.57 5.76 25.34
C GLU A 258 11.01 5.68 24.87
N PHE A 259 11.87 6.62 25.29
CA PHE A 259 13.28 6.62 24.96
C PHE A 259 14.02 5.40 25.54
N HIS A 260 13.66 4.96 26.75
CA HIS A 260 14.23 3.77 27.38
C HIS A 260 13.72 2.46 26.76
N ALA A 261 12.52 2.45 26.17
CA ALA A 261 11.99 1.30 25.44
C ALA A 261 12.76 0.99 24.14
N ILE A 262 13.53 1.96 23.62
CA ILE A 262 14.34 1.77 22.40
C ILE A 262 15.55 0.87 22.70
N THR A 263 15.50 -0.38 22.24
CA THR A 263 16.54 -1.37 22.47
C THR A 263 17.83 -1.07 21.69
N ALA A 264 17.71 -0.53 20.47
CA ALA A 264 18.85 -0.25 19.59
C ALA A 264 19.72 0.91 20.11
N ARG A 265 20.97 0.63 20.48
CA ARG A 265 21.93 1.65 20.99
C ARG A 265 22.15 2.80 20.00
N ARG A 266 22.37 2.49 18.72
CA ARG A 266 22.58 3.50 17.67
C ARG A 266 21.39 4.45 17.53
N ALA A 267 20.17 3.94 17.67
CA ALA A 267 18.95 4.73 17.59
C ALA A 267 18.82 5.70 18.77
N ARG A 268 19.13 5.23 19.99
CA ARG A 268 19.18 6.08 21.19
C ARG A 268 20.23 7.19 21.08
N GLU A 269 21.44 6.86 20.61
CA GLU A 269 22.50 7.84 20.37
C GLU A 269 22.10 8.87 19.32
N TYR A 270 21.46 8.42 18.24
CA TYR A 270 20.96 9.29 17.18
C TYR A 270 19.88 10.26 17.67
N LEU A 271 18.89 9.77 18.42
CA LEU A 271 17.86 10.62 19.04
C LEU A 271 18.44 11.64 20.02
N ARG A 272 19.43 11.25 20.84
CA ARG A 272 20.12 12.19 21.75
C ARG A 272 20.82 13.33 21.02
N SER A 273 21.25 13.11 19.77
CA SER A 273 21.88 14.15 18.95
C SER A 273 20.88 15.15 18.34
N MET A 274 19.58 14.88 18.44
CA MET A 274 18.54 15.76 17.90
C MET A 274 18.09 16.81 18.94
N PRO A 275 17.63 18.00 18.49
CA PRO A 275 17.02 18.98 19.37
C PRO A 275 15.76 18.45 20.06
N ILE A 276 15.58 18.79 21.33
CA ILE A 276 14.35 18.52 22.08
C ILE A 276 13.21 19.36 21.47
N ARG A 277 12.06 18.73 21.23
CA ARG A 277 10.87 19.36 20.63
C ARG A 277 9.66 19.08 21.51
N LYS A 278 8.86 20.11 21.77
CA LYS A 278 7.53 19.94 22.37
C LYS A 278 6.53 19.49 21.31
N LYS A 279 5.60 18.62 21.68
CA LYS A 279 4.47 18.23 20.83
C LYS A 279 3.69 19.47 20.39
N GLN A 280 3.37 19.56 19.11
CA GLN A 280 2.56 20.65 18.57
C GLN A 280 1.08 20.45 18.87
N ASN A 281 0.35 21.56 18.93
CA ASN A 281 -1.10 21.51 19.01
C ASN A 281 -1.66 21.16 17.62
N PHE A 282 -2.22 19.95 17.48
CA PHE A 282 -2.81 19.48 16.23
C PHE A 282 -3.95 20.37 15.74
N LYS A 283 -4.75 20.98 16.63
CA LYS A 283 -5.80 21.93 16.21
C LYS A 283 -5.22 23.20 15.58
N ALA A 284 -4.01 23.62 15.98
CA ALA A 284 -3.31 24.72 15.33
C ALA A 284 -2.72 24.32 13.97
N LEU A 285 -2.29 23.05 13.82
CA LEU A 285 -1.82 22.51 12.55
C LEU A 285 -2.94 22.28 11.53
N PHE A 286 -4.11 21.89 12.01
CA PHE A 286 -5.29 21.63 11.19
C PHE A 286 -6.49 22.46 11.71
N PRO A 287 -6.51 23.79 11.49
CA PRO A 287 -7.55 24.67 12.04
C PRO A 287 -8.97 24.28 11.60
N LEU A 288 -9.09 23.78 10.37
CA LEU A 288 -10.35 23.38 9.75
C LEU A 288 -10.82 21.97 10.12
N ALA A 289 -9.97 21.16 10.76
CA ALA A 289 -10.34 19.80 11.14
C ALA A 289 -11.35 19.78 12.30
N SER A 290 -12.28 18.83 12.25
CA SER A 290 -13.21 18.53 13.34
C SER A 290 -12.47 18.05 14.59
N ALA A 291 -13.12 18.13 15.76
CA ALA A 291 -12.50 17.65 17.00
C ALA A 291 -12.15 16.15 16.93
N ASP A 292 -13.03 15.37 16.31
CA ASP A 292 -12.83 13.93 16.13
C ASP A 292 -11.67 13.62 15.17
N ALA A 293 -11.48 14.41 14.11
CA ALA A 293 -10.30 14.29 13.23
C ALA A 293 -9.00 14.56 13.99
N ILE A 294 -8.98 15.60 14.84
CA ILE A 294 -7.82 15.93 15.66
C ILE A 294 -7.51 14.80 16.65
N ASP A 295 -8.51 14.27 17.33
CA ASP A 295 -8.35 13.14 18.25
C ASP A 295 -7.84 11.88 17.53
N PHE A 296 -8.42 11.57 16.36
CA PHE A 296 -7.99 10.45 15.52
C PHE A 296 -6.51 10.59 15.11
N LEU A 297 -6.09 11.79 14.66
CA LEU A 297 -4.71 12.08 14.33
C LEU A 297 -3.77 11.90 15.53
N GLN A 298 -4.19 12.33 16.72
CA GLN A 298 -3.37 12.19 17.94
C GLN A 298 -3.18 10.74 18.38
N LYS A 299 -4.18 9.88 18.15
CA LYS A 299 -4.15 8.46 18.49
C LYS A 299 -3.49 7.57 17.43
N THR A 300 -3.32 8.06 16.20
CA THR A 300 -2.55 7.38 15.14
C THR A 300 -1.10 7.85 15.04
N LEU A 301 -0.82 9.14 15.29
CA LEU A 301 0.51 9.73 15.24
C LEU A 301 1.17 9.81 16.62
N THR A 302 1.37 8.66 17.25
CA THR A 302 2.12 8.51 18.51
C THR A 302 3.54 7.98 18.25
N PHE A 303 4.47 8.34 19.14
CA PHE A 303 5.85 7.83 19.05
C PHE A 303 5.90 6.33 19.36
N ASP A 304 5.44 5.91 20.54
CA ASP A 304 5.35 4.48 20.87
C ASP A 304 4.32 3.77 19.96
N PRO A 305 4.74 2.74 19.18
CA PRO A 305 3.81 1.93 18.41
C PRO A 305 2.75 1.21 19.26
N LYS A 306 3.03 0.91 20.54
CA LYS A 306 2.07 0.25 21.44
C LYS A 306 0.92 1.16 21.86
N SER A 307 1.10 2.46 21.75
CA SER A 307 0.08 3.47 22.07
C SER A 307 -0.77 3.87 20.87
N ARG A 308 -0.49 3.33 19.67
CA ARG A 308 -1.31 3.58 18.48
C ARG A 308 -2.53 2.68 18.48
N MET A 309 -3.66 3.25 18.09
CA MET A 309 -4.87 2.46 17.87
C MET A 309 -4.63 1.34 16.85
N THR A 310 -5.27 0.19 17.07
CA THR A 310 -5.40 -0.84 16.04
C THR A 310 -6.40 -0.43 14.95
N ALA A 311 -6.47 -1.19 13.86
CA ALA A 311 -7.48 -0.96 12.83
C ALA A 311 -8.91 -1.12 13.39
N GLU A 312 -9.15 -2.09 14.29
CA GLU A 312 -10.45 -2.26 14.95
C GLU A 312 -10.81 -1.08 15.85
N GLU A 313 -9.87 -0.62 16.69
CA GLU A 313 -10.08 0.54 17.56
C GLU A 313 -10.34 1.82 16.74
N ALA A 314 -9.66 1.96 15.60
CA ALA A 314 -9.84 3.07 14.69
C ALA A 314 -11.19 3.03 13.95
N LEU A 315 -11.72 1.85 13.61
CA LEU A 315 -13.06 1.70 13.02
C LEU A 315 -14.17 2.04 14.02
N ALA A 316 -13.96 1.76 15.31
CA ALA A 316 -14.87 2.15 16.38
C ALA A 316 -14.74 3.63 16.80
N HIS A 317 -13.85 4.40 16.16
CA HIS A 317 -13.59 5.79 16.53
C HIS A 317 -14.72 6.73 16.09
N PRO A 318 -15.11 7.76 16.90
CA PRO A 318 -16.15 8.73 16.55
C PRO A 318 -15.99 9.38 15.16
N TYR A 319 -14.74 9.61 14.74
CA TYR A 319 -14.42 10.20 13.44
C TYR A 319 -14.98 9.44 12.23
N VAL A 320 -15.13 8.11 12.31
CA VAL A 320 -15.67 7.27 11.21
C VAL A 320 -16.98 6.58 11.58
N ALA A 321 -17.59 6.96 12.70
CA ALA A 321 -18.78 6.30 13.25
C ALA A 321 -19.99 6.29 12.31
N ALA A 322 -20.08 7.25 11.38
CA ALA A 322 -21.14 7.29 10.37
C ALA A 322 -21.10 6.11 9.38
N TYR A 323 -19.96 5.44 9.24
CA TYR A 323 -19.74 4.34 8.30
C TYR A 323 -19.44 3.01 8.98
N HIS A 324 -19.16 3.01 10.29
CA HIS A 324 -18.81 1.81 11.03
C HIS A 324 -19.95 0.79 11.00
N ASP A 325 -19.67 -0.40 10.49
CA ASP A 325 -20.60 -1.53 10.43
C ASP A 325 -19.81 -2.82 10.62
N VAL A 326 -19.96 -3.44 11.79
CA VAL A 326 -19.21 -4.65 12.17
C VAL A 326 -19.50 -5.81 11.20
N GLU A 327 -20.73 -5.91 10.69
CA GLU A 327 -21.14 -7.01 9.79
C GLU A 327 -20.60 -6.82 8.36
N ASP A 328 -20.40 -5.57 7.93
CA ASP A 328 -19.76 -5.25 6.65
C ASP A 328 -18.25 -5.02 6.78
N GLU A 329 -17.60 -5.39 7.89
CA GLU A 329 -16.16 -5.20 8.08
C GLU A 329 -15.44 -6.55 8.25
N PRO A 330 -15.17 -7.27 7.14
CA PRO A 330 -14.78 -8.67 7.20
C PRO A 330 -13.36 -8.89 7.73
N LEU A 331 -13.15 -10.04 8.37
CA LEU A 331 -11.85 -10.55 8.77
C LEU A 331 -11.37 -11.59 7.74
N ALA A 332 -10.07 -11.66 7.53
CA ALA A 332 -9.42 -12.76 6.84
C ALA A 332 -8.85 -13.79 7.84
N PRO A 333 -8.88 -15.10 7.52
CA PRO A 333 -8.32 -16.14 8.38
C PRO A 333 -6.80 -15.98 8.52
N PRO A 334 -6.16 -16.43 9.61
CA PRO A 334 -4.71 -16.41 9.70
C PRO A 334 -4.05 -17.16 8.53
N LEU A 335 -2.94 -16.64 8.00
CA LEU A 335 -2.17 -17.33 6.98
C LEU A 335 -1.45 -18.55 7.55
N ASP A 336 -1.26 -19.57 6.71
CA ASP A 336 -0.36 -20.68 7.03
C ASP A 336 1.05 -20.14 7.35
N PRO A 337 1.72 -20.58 8.42
CA PRO A 337 3.07 -20.14 8.75
C PRO A 337 4.10 -20.31 7.62
N ASN A 338 3.90 -21.32 6.77
CA ASN A 338 4.76 -21.63 5.62
C ASN A 338 4.34 -20.89 4.34
N TYR A 339 3.25 -20.11 4.37
CA TYR A 339 2.77 -19.37 3.20
C TYR A 339 3.84 -18.44 2.59
N PHE A 340 4.74 -17.93 3.44
CA PHE A 340 5.89 -17.09 3.07
C PHE A 340 7.24 -17.78 3.27
N GLU A 341 7.31 -19.11 3.19
CA GLU A 341 8.57 -19.85 3.32
C GLU A 341 9.65 -19.30 2.37
N PHE A 342 9.28 -18.91 1.15
CA PHE A 342 10.18 -18.31 0.16
C PHE A 342 10.81 -16.98 0.62
N ASP A 343 10.16 -16.24 1.52
CA ASP A 343 10.66 -14.97 2.04
C ASP A 343 11.62 -15.20 3.23
N VAL A 344 11.45 -16.33 3.93
CA VAL A 344 12.33 -16.82 4.99
C VAL A 344 13.61 -17.42 4.39
N SER A 345 13.47 -18.29 3.39
CA SER A 345 14.59 -18.95 2.69
C SER A 345 15.13 -18.16 1.50
N LYS A 346 14.78 -16.87 1.37
CA LYS A 346 15.12 -16.01 0.21
C LYS A 346 16.60 -15.98 -0.17
N GLU A 347 17.52 -16.21 0.78
CA GLU A 347 18.96 -16.22 0.53
C GLU A 347 19.44 -17.52 -0.13
N GLN A 348 18.64 -18.58 -0.02
CA GLN A 348 18.89 -19.91 -0.59
C GLN A 348 18.22 -20.07 -1.97
N LEU A 349 17.31 -19.16 -2.32
CA LEU A 349 16.55 -19.22 -3.58
C LEU A 349 17.26 -18.46 -4.70
N SER A 350 17.57 -19.20 -5.77
CA SER A 350 18.02 -18.64 -7.03
C SER A 350 16.87 -17.92 -7.77
N ARG A 351 17.22 -17.02 -8.69
CA ARG A 351 16.23 -16.37 -9.57
C ARG A 351 15.43 -17.38 -10.40
N GLN A 352 16.05 -18.49 -10.78
CA GLN A 352 15.39 -19.55 -11.55
C GLN A 352 14.32 -20.27 -10.72
N GLN A 353 14.64 -20.63 -9.47
CA GLN A 353 13.65 -21.21 -8.55
C GLN A 353 12.48 -20.26 -8.27
N LEU A 354 12.76 -18.96 -8.07
CA LEU A 354 11.69 -17.97 -7.91
C LEU A 354 10.81 -17.83 -9.16
N LYS A 355 11.39 -18.00 -10.35
CA LYS A 355 10.67 -18.00 -11.61
C LYS A 355 9.77 -19.23 -11.74
N GLU A 356 10.24 -20.40 -11.33
CA GLU A 356 9.44 -21.64 -11.29
C GLU A 356 8.24 -21.50 -10.34
N ILE A 357 8.47 -21.03 -9.10
CA ILE A 357 7.38 -20.81 -8.14
C ILE A 357 6.36 -19.81 -8.69
N LEU A 358 6.82 -18.69 -9.27
CA LEU A 358 5.90 -17.69 -9.84
C LEU A 358 5.13 -18.26 -11.05
N TYR A 359 5.75 -19.11 -11.86
CA TYR A 359 5.11 -19.76 -12.99
C TYR A 359 3.98 -20.70 -12.52
N GLU A 360 4.23 -21.49 -11.47
CA GLU A 360 3.22 -22.36 -10.87
C GLU A 360 2.02 -21.56 -10.34
N GLU A 361 2.27 -20.43 -9.66
CA GLU A 361 1.21 -19.55 -9.15
C GLU A 361 0.32 -18.99 -10.26
N VAL A 362 0.89 -18.68 -11.42
CA VAL A 362 0.19 -18.13 -12.59
C VAL A 362 -0.58 -19.21 -13.35
N VAL A 363 0.03 -20.38 -13.57
CA VAL A 363 -0.61 -21.47 -14.31
C VAL A 363 -1.76 -22.08 -13.51
N SER A 364 -1.61 -22.18 -12.19
CA SER A 364 -2.65 -22.64 -11.26
C SER A 364 -3.78 -21.63 -11.05
N PHE A 365 -3.61 -20.37 -11.46
CA PHE A 365 -4.66 -19.36 -11.30
C PHE A 365 -5.89 -19.69 -12.17
N GLU A 366 -7.06 -19.66 -11.53
CA GLU A 366 -8.35 -19.81 -12.19
C GLU A 366 -8.98 -18.43 -12.42
N SER A 367 -9.40 -18.16 -13.66
CA SER A 367 -9.94 -16.85 -14.02
C SER A 367 -11.28 -16.59 -13.33
N GLY A 368 -11.37 -15.46 -12.63
CA GLY A 368 -12.63 -14.94 -12.08
C GLY A 368 -13.50 -14.27 -13.15
N ILE A 369 -12.96 -14.00 -14.34
CA ILE A 369 -13.72 -13.42 -15.45
C ILE A 369 -14.46 -14.53 -16.20
N LYS A 370 -15.66 -14.87 -15.71
CA LYS A 370 -16.52 -15.87 -16.37
C LYS A 370 -17.10 -15.29 -17.65
N THR A 371 -16.82 -15.95 -18.78
CA THR A 371 -17.55 -15.74 -20.03
C THR A 371 -18.97 -16.24 -19.86
N VAL A 372 -19.97 -15.41 -20.18
CA VAL A 372 -21.32 -15.91 -20.41
C VAL A 372 -21.23 -16.69 -21.72
N VAL A 373 -21.27 -18.03 -21.63
CA VAL A 373 -21.31 -18.92 -22.79
C VAL A 373 -22.69 -18.83 -23.44
#